data_AF-A0A9D1ZXZ1-F1
#
_entry.id   AF-A0A9D1ZXZ1-F1
#
_cell.length_a   1.000
_cell.length_b   1.000
_cell.length_c   1.000
_cell.angle_alpha   90.00
_cell.angle_beta   90.00
_cell.angle_gamma   90.00
#
_symmetry.space_group_name_H-M   'P 1'
#
loop_
_entity.id
_entity.type
_entity.pdbx_description
1 polymer ?
#
loop_
_entity_poly.entity_id
_entity_poly.type
_entity_poly.pdbx_seq_one_letter_code
_entity_poly.pdbx_strand_id
1 'polypeptide(L)'
;MELTSLTTLCASLCGCMGIQPPEKADKANDKFVQDITGGKLADKIVMYNPDAVGTWIVNKYAEKFVPVRETAPYELKMRTVFPPKTPVCFASMYTGALPEVHGIQKYVKPVVKTDSIFDALLRQGKKPAIVASKNSSLNHIFREREMDYYVVGYDKEAVEKGIELIKEGKYDFLVIYNQEYDDSIHFTHPKSFKAKRALDHYAESFERIGKAVAATGVRTLLGYAPDHGVHREWYLLGNHGKDIPKDMEISHFYHIYN
;
A
#
# COMPACT_ATOMS: atom_id res chain seq x y z
N MET A 1 -14.10 -3.29 18.62
CA MET A 1 -13.21 -2.16 18.26
C MET A 1 -13.56 -1.75 16.85
N GLU A 2 -13.82 -0.47 16.64
CA GLU A 2 -14.09 0.10 15.32
C GLU A 2 -12.77 0.08 14.51
N LEU A 3 -12.82 -0.35 13.25
CA LEU A 3 -11.63 -0.42 12.39
C LEU A 3 -11.25 0.98 11.91
N THR A 4 -9.95 1.25 11.76
CA THR A 4 -9.49 2.52 11.20
C THR A 4 -9.85 2.60 9.71
N SER A 5 -10.43 3.71 9.25
CA SER A 5 -10.73 3.88 7.81
C SER A 5 -9.45 4.02 6.99
N LEU A 6 -9.39 3.43 5.80
CA LEU A 6 -8.27 3.58 4.87
C LEU A 6 -8.01 5.05 4.48
N THR A 7 -9.04 5.89 4.46
CA THR A 7 -8.95 7.32 4.13
C THR A 7 -8.06 8.12 5.07
N THR A 8 -7.88 7.67 6.32
CA THR A 8 -7.02 8.38 7.29
C THR A 8 -5.54 8.22 6.97
N LEU A 9 -5.16 7.24 6.13
CA LEU A 9 -3.75 6.90 5.90
C LEU A 9 -2.98 8.05 5.24
N CYS A 10 -3.57 8.72 4.25
CA CYS A 10 -2.91 9.82 3.55
C CYS A 10 -2.45 10.92 4.53
N ALA A 11 -3.37 11.42 5.36
CA ALA A 11 -3.05 12.46 6.33
C ALA A 11 -2.10 11.96 7.44
N SER A 12 -2.23 10.69 7.85
CA SER A 12 -1.27 10.07 8.77
C SER A 12 0.15 10.02 8.21
N LEU A 13 0.35 9.60 6.96
CA LEU A 13 1.68 9.56 6.33
C LEU A 13 2.26 10.98 6.17
N CYS A 14 1.42 11.96 5.81
CA CYS A 14 1.82 13.37 5.82
C CYS A 14 2.28 13.83 7.22
N GLY A 15 1.53 13.46 8.27
CA GLY A 15 1.89 13.71 9.66
C GLY A 15 3.22 13.08 10.07
N CYS A 16 3.49 11.84 9.62
CA CYS A 16 4.78 11.18 9.87
C CYS A 16 5.99 11.92 9.26
N MET A 17 5.79 12.70 8.19
CA MET A 17 6.84 13.53 7.56
C MET A 17 6.78 15.00 7.95
N GLY A 18 5.79 15.42 8.75
CA GLY A 18 5.58 16.81 9.14
C GLY A 18 5.17 17.72 7.97
N ILE A 19 4.44 17.20 6.99
CA ILE A 19 3.92 17.99 5.85
C ILE A 19 2.40 18.16 5.93
N GLN A 20 1.89 19.19 5.26
CA GLN A 20 0.45 19.43 5.16
C GLN A 20 -0.23 18.39 4.26
N PRO A 21 -1.32 17.74 4.70
CA PRO A 21 -2.04 16.79 3.88
C PRO A 21 -2.85 17.47 2.76
N PRO A 22 -3.31 16.70 1.75
CA PRO A 22 -4.31 17.18 0.79
C PRO A 22 -5.56 17.72 1.47
N GLU A 23 -6.15 18.78 0.93
CA GLU A 23 -7.33 19.45 1.53
C GLU A 23 -8.53 18.51 1.69
N LYS A 24 -8.70 17.57 0.75
CA LYS A 24 -9.81 16.59 0.74
C LYS A 24 -9.48 15.29 1.48
N ALA A 25 -8.29 15.17 2.07
CA ALA A 25 -7.94 14.01 2.86
C ALA A 25 -8.75 14.01 4.16
N ASP A 26 -9.17 12.82 4.58
CA ASP A 26 -9.72 12.58 5.90
C ASP A 26 -8.66 12.87 6.98
N LYS A 27 -9.11 13.04 8.23
CA LYS A 27 -8.22 13.37 9.34
C LYS A 27 -7.21 12.26 9.59
N ALA A 28 -6.00 12.66 9.98
CA ALA A 28 -4.97 11.72 10.37
C ALA A 28 -5.44 10.88 11.58
N ASN A 29 -5.00 9.63 11.63
CA ASN A 29 -4.99 8.85 12.85
C ASN A 29 -3.78 9.29 13.70
N ASP A 30 -4.00 10.28 14.58
CA ASP A 30 -2.94 10.86 15.43
C ASP A 30 -2.29 9.82 16.35
N LYS A 31 -3.06 8.84 16.81
CA LYS A 31 -2.52 7.74 17.62
C LYS A 31 -1.51 6.92 16.82
N PHE A 32 -1.84 6.55 15.58
CA PHE A 32 -0.90 5.84 14.72
C PHE A 32 0.37 6.67 14.47
N VAL A 33 0.23 7.96 14.14
CA VAL A 33 1.37 8.86 13.91
C VAL A 33 2.27 8.93 15.16
N GLN A 34 1.68 9.10 16.34
CA GLN A 34 2.43 9.15 17.59
C GLN A 34 3.09 7.80 17.91
N ASP A 35 2.37 6.69 17.81
CA ASP A 35 2.88 5.35 18.13
C ASP A 35 4.04 4.98 17.21
N ILE A 36 3.96 5.30 15.90
CA ILE A 36 4.98 4.89 14.93
C ILE A 36 6.20 5.82 14.93
N THR A 37 6.01 7.12 15.16
CA THR A 37 7.11 8.09 15.10
C THR A 37 7.75 8.35 16.46
N GLY A 38 7.07 8.08 17.57
CA GLY A 38 7.53 8.46 18.91
C GLY A 38 7.84 9.96 19.03
N GLY A 39 7.17 10.80 18.23
CA GLY A 39 7.39 12.26 18.18
C GLY A 39 8.54 12.74 17.29
N LYS A 40 9.32 11.84 16.67
CA LYS A 40 10.37 12.21 15.70
C LYS A 40 9.94 11.85 14.28
N LEU A 41 9.85 12.86 13.42
CA LEU A 41 9.46 12.71 12.01
C LEU A 41 10.34 11.70 11.27
N ALA A 42 9.77 11.07 10.25
CA ALA A 42 10.49 10.22 9.30
C ALA A 42 11.15 11.09 8.23
N ASP A 43 12.40 10.79 7.89
CA ASP A 43 13.11 11.44 6.79
C ASP A 43 12.61 10.91 5.45
N LYS A 44 12.29 9.61 5.40
CA LYS A 44 11.78 8.90 4.22
C LYS A 44 10.61 7.99 4.55
N ILE A 45 9.77 7.71 3.57
CA ILE A 45 8.73 6.69 3.64
C ILE A 45 8.87 5.72 2.46
N VAL A 46 8.80 4.43 2.72
CA VAL A 46 8.70 3.37 1.73
C VAL A 46 7.41 2.59 1.96
N MET A 47 6.56 2.56 0.96
CA MET A 47 5.29 1.82 0.97
C MET A 47 5.40 0.63 0.03
N TYR A 48 5.36 -0.57 0.59
CA TYR A 48 5.14 -1.79 -0.16
C TYR A 48 3.64 -2.09 -0.21
N ASN A 49 3.09 -2.19 -1.41
CA ASN A 49 1.67 -2.34 -1.66
C ASN A 49 1.37 -3.67 -2.36
N PRO A 50 1.17 -4.75 -1.58
CA PRO A 50 0.72 -6.03 -2.10
C PRO A 50 -0.78 -6.01 -2.33
N ASP A 51 -1.21 -6.26 -3.56
CA ASP A 51 -2.63 -6.23 -3.93
C ASP A 51 -3.43 -7.36 -3.25
N ALA A 52 -4.65 -7.02 -2.83
CA ALA A 52 -5.72 -7.95 -2.50
C ALA A 52 -5.49 -8.85 -1.25
N VAL A 53 -4.69 -8.42 -0.28
CA VAL A 53 -4.45 -9.15 0.99
C VAL A 53 -5.37 -8.68 2.12
N GLY A 54 -6.44 -9.44 2.37
CA GLY A 54 -7.39 -9.17 3.46
C GLY A 54 -6.93 -9.66 4.84
N THR A 55 -7.46 -9.07 5.91
CA THR A 55 -7.19 -9.47 7.31
C THR A 55 -7.42 -10.96 7.55
N TRP A 56 -8.43 -11.54 6.92
CA TRP A 56 -8.71 -12.96 7.08
C TRP A 56 -7.64 -13.87 6.44
N ILE A 57 -6.94 -13.41 5.40
CA ILE A 57 -5.80 -14.11 4.79
C ILE A 57 -4.62 -14.10 5.76
N VAL A 58 -4.32 -12.92 6.32
CA VAL A 58 -3.29 -12.72 7.34
C VAL A 58 -3.52 -13.66 8.54
N ASN A 59 -4.76 -13.73 9.03
CA ASN A 59 -5.09 -14.58 10.18
C ASN A 59 -5.07 -16.08 9.82
N LYS A 60 -5.57 -16.45 8.63
CA LYS A 60 -5.66 -17.85 8.21
C LYS A 60 -4.29 -18.47 7.91
N TYR A 61 -3.37 -17.68 7.38
CA TYR A 61 -2.03 -18.13 6.98
C TYR A 61 -0.96 -17.43 7.82
N ALA A 62 -1.20 -17.26 9.12
CA ALA A 62 -0.38 -16.47 10.04
C ALA A 62 1.13 -16.76 9.94
N GLU A 63 1.52 -18.04 9.78
CA GLU A 63 2.90 -18.48 9.59
C GLU A 63 3.59 -17.82 8.39
N LYS A 64 2.87 -17.62 7.27
CA LYS A 64 3.42 -16.95 6.07
C LYS A 64 3.68 -15.46 6.30
N PHE A 65 3.04 -14.88 7.32
CA PHE A 65 3.19 -13.47 7.70
C PHE A 65 4.15 -13.28 8.88
N VAL A 66 4.83 -14.32 9.36
CA VAL A 66 5.90 -14.17 10.36
C VAL A 66 7.00 -13.23 9.85
N PRO A 67 7.56 -13.40 8.63
CA PRO A 67 8.58 -12.47 8.13
C PRO A 67 8.07 -11.03 8.00
N VAL A 68 6.79 -10.85 7.68
CA VAL A 68 6.15 -9.53 7.60
C VAL A 68 6.10 -8.86 8.98
N ARG A 69 5.72 -9.59 10.03
CA ARG A 69 5.66 -9.07 11.41
C ARG A 69 7.03 -8.82 12.01
N GLU A 70 8.02 -9.64 11.67
CA GLU A 70 9.41 -9.42 12.10
C GLU A 70 10.01 -8.19 11.42
N THR A 71 9.70 -7.98 10.14
CA THR A 71 10.12 -6.79 9.38
C THR A 71 9.37 -5.54 9.86
N ALA A 72 8.07 -5.66 10.14
CA ALA A 72 7.21 -4.57 10.54
C ALA A 72 6.22 -4.98 11.66
N PRO A 73 6.56 -4.79 12.94
CA PRO A 73 5.78 -5.35 14.04
C PRO A 73 4.52 -4.54 14.40
N TYR A 74 4.40 -3.29 13.97
CA TYR A 74 3.20 -2.49 14.27
C TYR A 74 2.06 -2.88 13.32
N GLU A 75 1.09 -3.65 13.80
CA GLU A 75 -0.10 -4.02 13.03
C GLU A 75 -1.24 -3.02 13.22
N LEU A 76 -1.73 -2.45 12.12
CA LEU A 76 -2.90 -1.58 12.08
C LEU A 76 -4.03 -2.28 11.31
N LYS A 77 -5.11 -2.63 12.01
CA LYS A 77 -6.34 -3.16 11.39
C LYS A 77 -7.14 -2.01 10.79
N MET A 78 -7.44 -2.11 9.50
CA MET A 78 -8.15 -1.09 8.76
C MET A 78 -9.36 -1.65 8.02
N ARG A 79 -10.30 -0.76 7.69
CA ARG A 79 -11.39 -1.01 6.76
C ARG A 79 -11.15 -0.18 5.50
N THR A 80 -11.10 -0.84 4.33
CA THR A 80 -11.00 -0.18 3.03
C THR A 80 -12.32 0.48 2.61
N VAL A 81 -12.30 1.18 1.50
CA VAL A 81 -13.45 1.86 0.92
C VAL A 81 -14.30 0.92 0.05
N PHE A 82 -15.56 1.28 -0.15
CA PHE A 82 -16.46 0.55 -1.04
C PHE A 82 -16.62 1.28 -2.40
N PRO A 83 -16.58 0.57 -3.54
CA PRO A 83 -16.32 -0.87 -3.66
C PRO A 83 -14.83 -1.22 -3.50
N PRO A 84 -14.49 -2.37 -2.86
CA PRO A 84 -13.11 -2.78 -2.64
C PRO A 84 -12.47 -3.29 -3.94
N LYS A 85 -12.05 -2.34 -4.78
CA LYS A 85 -11.44 -2.56 -6.09
C LYS A 85 -10.14 -1.77 -6.17
N THR A 86 -9.09 -2.38 -6.70
CA THR A 86 -7.74 -1.81 -6.77
C THR A 86 -7.65 -0.31 -7.09
N PRO A 87 -8.17 0.21 -8.22
CA PRO A 87 -8.04 1.64 -8.52
C PRO A 87 -8.86 2.53 -7.58
N VAL A 88 -9.95 2.02 -7.00
CA VAL A 88 -10.77 2.74 -6.01
C VAL A 88 -10.01 2.85 -4.69
N CYS A 89 -9.55 1.71 -4.17
CA CYS A 89 -8.87 1.63 -2.88
C CYS A 89 -7.56 2.41 -2.87
N PHE A 90 -6.73 2.28 -3.90
CA PHE A 90 -5.48 3.04 -3.97
C PHE A 90 -5.69 4.53 -4.18
N ALA A 91 -6.72 4.94 -4.95
CA ALA A 91 -7.08 6.35 -5.05
C ALA A 91 -7.48 6.90 -3.67
N SER A 92 -8.33 6.20 -2.90
CA SER A 92 -8.68 6.63 -1.54
C SER A 92 -7.50 6.60 -0.58
N MET A 93 -6.64 5.59 -0.67
CA MET A 93 -5.45 5.44 0.18
C MET A 93 -4.53 6.66 0.08
N TYR A 94 -4.27 7.14 -1.13
CA TYR A 94 -3.29 8.21 -1.36
C TYR A 94 -3.88 9.60 -1.57
N THR A 95 -5.18 9.74 -1.81
CA THR A 95 -5.88 11.04 -1.70
C THR A 95 -6.39 11.32 -0.29
N GLY A 96 -6.57 10.26 0.51
CA GLY A 96 -7.28 10.30 1.77
C GLY A 96 -8.78 10.58 1.62
N ALA A 97 -9.32 10.57 0.41
CA ALA A 97 -10.70 10.93 0.13
C ALA A 97 -11.55 9.70 -0.19
N LEU A 98 -12.87 9.78 0.01
CA LEU A 98 -13.80 8.72 -0.38
C LEU A 98 -14.01 8.67 -1.92
N PRO A 99 -14.49 7.54 -2.47
CA PRO A 99 -14.72 7.35 -3.91
C PRO A 99 -15.58 8.43 -4.58
N GLU A 100 -16.59 8.95 -3.89
CA GLU A 100 -17.43 10.05 -4.35
C GLU A 100 -16.67 11.39 -4.51
N VAL A 101 -15.56 11.57 -3.78
CA VAL A 101 -14.74 12.78 -3.81
C VAL A 101 -13.64 12.69 -4.89
N HIS A 102 -12.95 11.56 -5.00
CA HIS A 102 -11.90 11.38 -6.02
C HIS A 102 -12.41 10.85 -7.37
N GLY A 103 -13.69 10.46 -7.45
CA GLY A 103 -14.40 10.15 -8.70
C GLY A 103 -14.15 8.74 -9.28
N ILE A 104 -13.29 7.92 -8.67
CA ILE A 104 -13.06 6.53 -9.09
C ILE A 104 -13.93 5.63 -8.22
N GLN A 105 -15.06 5.16 -8.74
CA GLN A 105 -16.05 4.38 -7.98
C GLN A 105 -16.24 2.94 -8.50
N LYS A 106 -15.41 2.52 -9.46
CA LYS A 106 -15.44 1.18 -10.06
C LYS A 106 -14.07 0.85 -10.63
N TYR A 107 -13.89 -0.36 -11.16
CA TYR A 107 -12.65 -0.77 -11.82
C TYR A 107 -12.47 -0.05 -13.17
N VAL A 108 -11.96 1.17 -13.10
CA VAL A 108 -11.48 1.99 -14.21
C VAL A 108 -10.19 2.66 -13.74
N LYS A 109 -9.31 3.01 -14.67
CA LYS A 109 -7.98 3.58 -14.33
C LYS A 109 -7.80 5.01 -14.89
N PRO A 110 -8.75 5.95 -14.66
CA PRO A 110 -8.51 7.34 -15.02
C PRO A 110 -7.42 7.93 -14.11
N VAL A 111 -6.74 8.96 -14.59
CA VAL A 111 -5.83 9.74 -13.75
C VAL A 111 -6.65 10.47 -12.68
N VAL A 112 -6.30 10.26 -11.41
CA VAL A 112 -6.89 10.95 -10.25
C VAL A 112 -6.51 12.42 -10.29
N LYS A 113 -7.53 13.27 -10.35
CA LYS A 113 -7.39 14.74 -10.38
C LYS A 113 -7.46 15.39 -9.00
N THR A 114 -8.00 14.68 -8.02
CA THR A 114 -7.99 15.11 -6.62
C THR A 114 -6.57 15.07 -6.09
N ASP A 115 -6.23 16.07 -5.27
CA ASP A 115 -4.95 16.21 -4.62
C ASP A 115 -4.62 14.96 -3.77
N SER A 116 -3.39 14.47 -3.90
CA SER A 116 -2.89 13.26 -3.26
C SER A 116 -1.64 13.53 -2.43
N ILE A 117 -1.18 12.55 -1.65
CA ILE A 117 0.09 12.67 -0.91
C ILE A 117 1.25 13.02 -1.84
N PHE A 118 1.23 12.55 -3.09
CA PHE A 118 2.26 12.86 -4.08
C PHE A 118 2.29 14.36 -4.38
N ASP A 119 1.12 14.98 -4.51
CA ASP A 119 1.00 16.41 -4.77
C ASP A 119 1.42 17.22 -3.52
N ALA A 120 1.06 16.75 -2.32
CA ALA A 120 1.50 17.33 -1.05
C ALA A 120 3.02 17.30 -0.87
N LEU A 121 3.66 16.20 -1.26
CA LEU A 121 5.12 16.05 -1.26
C LEU A 121 5.78 17.02 -2.25
N LEU A 122 5.28 17.08 -3.48
CA LEU A 122 5.82 17.97 -4.53
C LEU A 122 5.73 19.44 -4.13
N ARG A 123 4.63 19.89 -3.50
CA ARG A 123 4.51 21.26 -2.97
C ARG A 123 5.59 21.62 -1.95
N GLN A 124 6.14 20.62 -1.25
CA GLN A 124 7.20 20.77 -0.26
C GLN A 124 8.60 20.50 -0.83
N GLY A 125 8.73 20.37 -2.16
CA GLY A 125 10.00 20.07 -2.83
C GLY A 125 10.53 18.66 -2.54
N LYS A 126 9.70 17.76 -2.01
CA LYS A 126 10.06 16.36 -1.77
C LYS A 126 9.90 15.53 -3.04
N LYS A 127 10.64 14.42 -3.12
CA LYS A 127 10.72 13.56 -4.31
C LYS A 127 9.95 12.25 -4.11
N PRO A 128 8.69 12.16 -4.58
CA PRO A 128 7.99 10.89 -4.66
C PRO A 128 8.41 10.06 -5.88
N ALA A 129 8.24 8.75 -5.80
CA ALA A 129 8.28 7.85 -6.96
C ALA A 129 7.37 6.63 -6.79
N ILE A 130 6.93 6.07 -7.92
CA ILE A 130 6.16 4.82 -7.98
C ILE A 130 6.91 3.81 -8.84
N VAL A 131 7.04 2.59 -8.35
CA VAL A 131 7.52 1.42 -9.08
C VAL A 131 6.37 0.42 -9.22
N ALA A 132 5.95 0.16 -10.45
CA ALA A 132 4.80 -0.71 -10.71
C ALA A 132 4.83 -1.32 -12.12
N SER A 133 4.09 -2.42 -12.29
CA SER A 133 3.95 -3.06 -13.61
C SER A 133 3.14 -2.19 -14.58
N LYS A 134 3.44 -2.29 -15.88
CA LYS A 134 2.90 -1.40 -16.94
C LYS A 134 1.39 -1.19 -16.94
N ASN A 135 0.61 -2.24 -16.66
CA ASN A 135 -0.85 -2.17 -16.74
C ASN A 135 -1.54 -2.09 -15.38
N SER A 136 -0.79 -1.93 -14.29
CA SER A 136 -1.33 -1.88 -12.93
C SER A 136 -2.09 -0.58 -12.64
N SER A 137 -3.02 -0.62 -11.68
CA SER A 137 -3.77 0.56 -11.26
C SER A 137 -2.86 1.69 -10.78
N LEU A 138 -1.86 1.38 -9.93
CA LEU A 138 -0.92 2.40 -9.40
C LEU A 138 -0.12 3.07 -10.50
N ASN A 139 0.26 2.31 -11.54
CA ASN A 139 0.99 2.89 -12.67
C ASN A 139 0.14 3.88 -13.49
N HIS A 140 -1.18 3.74 -13.51
CA HIS A 140 -2.07 4.55 -14.33
C HIS A 140 -2.69 5.72 -13.56
N ILE A 141 -3.26 5.47 -12.38
CA ILE A 141 -4.16 6.44 -11.75
C ILE A 141 -3.43 7.65 -11.15
N PHE A 142 -2.13 7.56 -10.88
CA PHE A 142 -1.34 8.67 -10.32
C PHE A 142 -0.43 9.38 -11.34
N ARG A 143 -0.61 9.13 -12.64
CA ARG A 143 0.13 9.82 -13.70
C ARG A 143 -0.11 11.34 -13.71
N GLU A 144 0.61 12.02 -14.60
CA GLU A 144 0.50 13.48 -14.82
C GLU A 144 0.95 14.33 -13.62
N ARG A 145 1.82 13.79 -12.76
CA ARG A 145 2.54 14.55 -11.74
C ARG A 145 4.01 14.64 -12.12
N GLU A 146 4.67 15.72 -11.71
CA GLU A 146 6.11 15.93 -11.93
C GLU A 146 6.95 15.08 -10.98
N MET A 147 6.84 13.77 -11.13
CA MET A 147 7.57 12.78 -10.34
C MET A 147 8.03 11.60 -11.21
N ASP A 148 8.91 10.78 -10.65
CA ASP A 148 9.46 9.65 -11.38
C ASP A 148 8.53 8.43 -11.30
N TYR A 149 8.34 7.76 -12.45
CA TYR A 149 7.55 6.54 -12.57
C TYR A 149 8.38 5.44 -13.21
N TYR A 150 8.60 4.36 -12.46
CA TYR A 150 9.36 3.21 -12.92
C TYR A 150 8.41 2.11 -13.35
N VAL A 151 8.29 1.95 -14.67
CA VAL A 151 7.48 0.91 -15.30
C VAL A 151 8.31 -0.34 -15.51
N VAL A 152 7.91 -1.44 -14.89
CA VAL A 152 8.62 -2.72 -14.94
C VAL A 152 7.73 -3.84 -15.49
N GLY A 153 8.31 -5.03 -15.68
CA GLY A 153 7.61 -6.21 -16.18
C GLY A 153 6.55 -6.71 -15.21
N TYR A 154 6.98 -7.16 -14.03
CA TYR A 154 6.09 -7.70 -13.01
C TYR A 154 6.69 -7.51 -11.59
N ASP A 155 6.18 -8.27 -10.62
CA ASP A 155 6.43 -8.06 -9.21
C ASP A 155 7.91 -8.17 -8.80
N LYS A 156 8.62 -9.16 -9.35
CA LYS A 156 10.04 -9.37 -9.07
C LYS A 156 10.86 -8.15 -9.49
N GLU A 157 10.66 -7.67 -10.70
CA GLU A 157 11.35 -6.49 -11.23
C GLU A 157 10.96 -5.22 -10.47
N ALA A 158 9.72 -5.13 -9.95
CA ALA A 158 9.28 -4.01 -9.13
C ALA A 158 10.02 -3.96 -7.80
N VAL A 159 10.20 -5.11 -7.15
CA VAL A 159 10.95 -5.23 -5.89
C VAL A 159 12.44 -4.96 -6.11
N GLU A 160 13.02 -5.50 -7.19
CA GLU A 160 14.43 -5.25 -7.54
C GLU A 160 14.70 -3.77 -7.80
N LYS A 161 13.86 -3.11 -8.61
CA LYS A 161 13.96 -1.68 -8.86
C LYS A 161 13.72 -0.88 -7.57
N GLY A 162 12.71 -1.24 -6.77
CA GLY A 162 12.47 -0.58 -5.48
C GLY A 162 13.69 -0.62 -4.55
N ILE A 163 14.33 -1.79 -4.42
CA ILE A 163 15.56 -1.96 -3.62
C ILE A 163 16.73 -1.14 -4.18
N GLU A 164 16.88 -1.08 -5.50
CA GLU A 164 17.87 -0.21 -6.16
C GLU A 164 17.66 1.26 -5.76
N LEU A 165 16.43 1.77 -5.88
CA LEU A 165 16.10 3.17 -5.57
C LEU A 165 16.23 3.51 -4.08
N ILE A 166 15.95 2.55 -3.18
CA ILE A 166 16.20 2.69 -1.74
C ILE A 166 17.69 2.90 -1.48
N LYS A 167 18.56 2.12 -2.13
CA LYS A 167 20.01 2.23 -1.98
C LYS A 167 20.57 3.52 -2.57
N GLU A 168 19.99 4.02 -3.66
CA GLU A 168 20.34 5.33 -4.23
C GLU A 168 19.98 6.50 -3.29
N GLY A 169 18.95 6.33 -2.45
CA GLY A 169 18.55 7.33 -1.45
C GLY A 169 17.93 8.61 -2.02
N LYS A 170 17.60 8.65 -3.31
CA LYS A 170 17.11 9.86 -4.02
C LYS A 170 15.69 10.28 -3.63
N TYR A 171 14.83 9.34 -3.25
CA TYR A 171 13.40 9.59 -3.02
C TYR A 171 13.07 9.75 -1.54
N ASP A 172 12.14 10.65 -1.23
CA ASP A 172 11.61 10.86 0.12
C ASP A 172 10.37 10.01 0.37
N PHE A 173 9.68 9.62 -0.70
CA PHE A 173 8.51 8.75 -0.65
C PHE A 173 8.55 7.76 -1.82
N LEU A 174 8.62 6.48 -1.55
CA LEU A 174 8.70 5.43 -2.57
C LEU A 174 7.55 4.46 -2.42
N VAL A 175 6.83 4.21 -3.52
CA VAL A 175 5.80 3.18 -3.61
C VAL A 175 6.30 2.03 -4.46
N ILE A 176 6.19 0.80 -3.94
CA ILE A 176 6.55 -0.44 -4.62
C ILE A 176 5.31 -1.33 -4.66
N TYR A 177 4.77 -1.55 -5.85
CA TYR A 177 3.51 -2.29 -6.03
C TYR A 177 3.72 -3.71 -6.55
N ASN A 178 2.95 -4.64 -6.00
CA ASN A 178 2.90 -6.05 -6.41
C ASN A 178 1.45 -6.53 -6.54
N GLN A 179 1.18 -7.39 -7.52
CA GLN A 179 -0.17 -7.85 -7.91
C GLN A 179 -0.33 -9.37 -8.07
N GLU A 180 0.73 -10.16 -7.85
CA GLU A 180 0.74 -11.61 -8.08
C GLU A 180 -0.38 -12.34 -7.33
N TYR A 181 -0.69 -11.92 -6.10
CA TYR A 181 -1.77 -12.54 -5.32
C TYR A 181 -3.14 -12.32 -5.96
N ASP A 182 -3.46 -11.08 -6.36
CA ASP A 182 -4.73 -10.75 -7.03
C ASP A 182 -4.88 -11.52 -8.36
N ASP A 183 -3.83 -11.48 -9.21
CA ASP A 183 -3.81 -12.23 -10.47
C ASP A 183 -4.00 -13.75 -10.22
N SER A 184 -3.36 -14.27 -9.16
CA SER A 184 -3.46 -15.68 -8.80
C SER A 184 -4.85 -16.08 -8.34
N ILE A 185 -5.55 -15.23 -7.56
CA ILE A 185 -6.90 -15.57 -7.09
C ILE A 185 -7.93 -15.48 -8.20
N HIS A 186 -7.78 -14.57 -9.16
CA HIS A 186 -8.69 -14.47 -10.32
C HIS A 186 -8.54 -15.68 -11.24
N PHE A 187 -7.30 -16.18 -11.42
CA PHE A 187 -7.05 -17.41 -12.17
C PHE A 187 -7.42 -18.69 -11.40
N THR A 188 -7.41 -18.63 -10.06
CA THR A 188 -7.67 -19.78 -9.19
C THR A 188 -8.64 -19.44 -8.07
N HIS A 189 -8.23 -19.40 -6.81
CA HIS A 189 -9.03 -18.95 -5.68
C HIS A 189 -8.11 -18.59 -4.50
N PRO A 190 -8.59 -17.86 -3.47
CA PRO A 190 -7.74 -17.33 -2.38
C PRO A 190 -7.00 -18.37 -1.53
N LYS A 191 -7.34 -19.65 -1.68
CA LYS A 191 -6.77 -20.77 -0.92
C LYS A 191 -5.94 -21.73 -1.78
N SER A 192 -5.79 -21.46 -3.07
CA SER A 192 -5.10 -22.34 -4.01
C SER A 192 -3.61 -22.40 -3.70
N PHE A 193 -2.91 -23.40 -4.24
CA PHE A 193 -1.45 -23.46 -4.11
C PHE A 193 -0.77 -22.23 -4.74
N LYS A 194 -1.24 -21.82 -5.91
CA LYS A 194 -0.71 -20.64 -6.64
C LYS A 194 -0.88 -19.36 -5.82
N ALA A 195 -2.07 -19.10 -5.29
CA ALA A 195 -2.34 -17.93 -4.45
C ALA A 195 -1.50 -17.95 -3.16
N LYS A 196 -1.38 -19.10 -2.50
CA LYS A 196 -0.54 -19.22 -1.30
C LYS A 196 0.95 -18.99 -1.59
N ARG A 197 1.44 -19.37 -2.76
CA ARG A 197 2.82 -19.13 -3.19
C ARG A 197 3.09 -17.64 -3.43
N ALA A 198 2.12 -16.91 -4.01
CA ALA A 198 2.22 -15.46 -4.14
C ALA A 198 2.33 -14.76 -2.77
N LEU A 199 1.64 -15.28 -1.73
CA LEU A 199 1.82 -14.77 -0.36
C LEU A 199 3.24 -15.00 0.18
N ASP A 200 3.87 -16.14 -0.14
CA ASP A 200 5.27 -16.40 0.23
C ASP A 200 6.19 -15.40 -0.46
N HIS A 201 5.99 -15.17 -1.76
CA HIS A 201 6.77 -14.17 -2.51
C HIS A 201 6.57 -12.75 -1.97
N TYR A 202 5.36 -12.37 -1.54
CA TYR A 202 5.11 -11.07 -0.90
C TYR A 202 5.86 -10.92 0.43
N ALA A 203 5.88 -11.97 1.26
CA ALA A 203 6.62 -11.96 2.52
C ALA A 203 8.14 -11.86 2.28
N GLU A 204 8.68 -12.65 1.34
CA GLU A 204 10.10 -12.59 0.93
C GLU A 204 10.47 -11.22 0.35
N SER A 205 9.59 -10.65 -0.48
CA SER A 205 9.80 -9.33 -1.08
C SER A 205 9.85 -8.23 -0.03
N PHE A 206 8.90 -8.26 0.92
CA PHE A 206 8.86 -7.28 2.00
C PHE A 206 10.07 -7.39 2.94
N GLU A 207 10.51 -8.61 3.28
CA GLU A 207 11.73 -8.82 4.08
C GLU A 207 12.97 -8.25 3.37
N ARG A 208 13.10 -8.47 2.04
CA ARG A 208 14.20 -7.90 1.24
C ARG A 208 14.17 -6.38 1.21
N ILE A 209 12.98 -5.77 1.09
CA ILE A 209 12.80 -4.32 1.16
C ILE A 209 13.19 -3.80 2.55
N GLY A 210 12.75 -4.47 3.63
CA GLY A 210 13.11 -4.11 5.00
C GLY A 210 14.61 -4.15 5.25
N LYS A 211 15.32 -5.19 4.77
CA LYS A 211 16.78 -5.27 4.82
C LYS A 211 17.45 -4.12 4.05
N ALA A 212 16.91 -3.74 2.88
CA ALA A 212 17.43 -2.62 2.11
C ALA A 212 17.23 -1.28 2.83
N VAL A 213 16.06 -1.06 3.42
CA VAL A 213 15.75 0.14 4.22
C VAL A 213 16.67 0.22 5.45
N ALA A 214 16.78 -0.86 6.23
CA ALA A 214 17.63 -0.91 7.41
C ALA A 214 19.10 -0.59 7.09
N ALA A 215 19.61 -1.08 5.95
CA ALA A 215 20.98 -0.85 5.53
C ALA A 215 21.29 0.63 5.18
N THR A 216 20.28 1.47 4.97
CA THR A 216 20.50 2.89 4.67
C THR A 216 20.94 3.71 5.89
N GLY A 217 20.57 3.29 7.11
CA GLY A 217 20.75 4.10 8.33
C GLY A 217 20.01 5.44 8.29
N VAL A 218 19.03 5.59 7.39
CA VAL A 218 18.16 6.77 7.30
C VAL A 218 16.85 6.46 8.01
N ARG A 219 16.35 7.41 8.81
CA ARG A 219 15.10 7.23 9.54
C ARG A 219 13.93 7.10 8.58
N THR A 220 13.50 5.87 8.36
CA THR A 220 12.57 5.52 7.28
C THR A 220 11.37 4.78 7.84
N LEU A 221 10.17 5.29 7.57
CA LEU A 221 8.94 4.55 7.80
C LEU A 221 8.73 3.55 6.65
N LEU A 222 8.72 2.27 6.96
CA LEU A 222 8.35 1.19 6.04
C LEU A 222 6.93 0.72 6.34
N GLY A 223 6.12 0.53 5.29
CA GLY A 223 4.77 -0.02 5.40
C GLY A 223 4.52 -1.19 4.46
N TYR A 224 3.92 -2.28 4.96
CA TYR A 224 3.20 -3.30 4.19
C TYR A 224 1.72 -2.90 4.18
N ALA A 225 1.21 -2.44 3.05
CA ALA A 225 -0.09 -1.76 2.98
C ALA A 225 -0.92 -2.29 1.80
N PRO A 226 -1.65 -3.40 1.98
CA PRO A 226 -2.62 -3.84 0.98
C PRO A 226 -3.76 -2.84 0.85
N ASP A 227 -4.53 -2.94 -0.22
CA ASP A 227 -5.59 -1.99 -0.55
C ASP A 227 -6.99 -2.54 -0.24
N HIS A 228 -7.21 -3.83 -0.49
CA HIS A 228 -8.43 -4.54 -0.15
C HIS A 228 -8.16 -6.03 0.14
N GLY A 229 -9.21 -6.74 0.58
CA GLY A 229 -9.20 -8.18 0.70
C GLY A 229 -9.83 -8.90 -0.50
N VAL A 230 -10.06 -10.20 -0.32
CA VAL A 230 -10.61 -11.10 -1.36
C VAL A 230 -11.55 -12.12 -0.76
N HIS A 231 -12.43 -12.67 -1.58
CA HIS A 231 -13.28 -13.79 -1.23
C HIS A 231 -13.30 -14.84 -2.35
N ARG A 232 -13.98 -15.95 -2.06
CA ARG A 232 -14.25 -16.98 -3.07
C ARG A 232 -15.63 -16.73 -3.65
N GLU A 233 -15.70 -16.59 -4.96
CA GLU A 233 -16.93 -16.40 -5.72
C GLU A 233 -17.60 -17.75 -6.04
N TRP A 234 -18.89 -17.73 -6.39
CA TRP A 234 -19.58 -18.93 -6.91
C TRP A 234 -18.87 -19.40 -8.19
N TYR A 235 -18.75 -20.73 -8.39
CA TYR A 235 -17.94 -21.40 -9.45
C TYR A 235 -16.43 -21.42 -9.20
N LEU A 236 -16.06 -21.50 -7.92
CA LEU A 236 -14.73 -21.83 -7.40
C LEU A 236 -13.69 -20.71 -7.48
N LEU A 237 -13.85 -19.70 -8.36
CA LEU A 237 -12.84 -18.66 -8.57
C LEU A 237 -12.70 -17.67 -7.40
N GLY A 238 -11.56 -17.00 -7.30
CA GLY A 238 -11.38 -15.85 -6.41
C GLY A 238 -11.93 -14.57 -7.02
N ASN A 239 -12.44 -13.68 -6.19
CA ASN A 239 -12.83 -12.33 -6.59
C ASN A 239 -12.78 -11.39 -5.38
N HIS A 240 -13.07 -10.12 -5.61
CA HIS A 240 -13.21 -9.07 -4.62
C HIS A 240 -14.27 -8.07 -5.09
N GLY A 241 -14.66 -7.11 -4.25
CA GLY A 241 -15.64 -6.06 -4.61
C GLY A 241 -16.97 -6.15 -3.87
N LYS A 242 -17.11 -7.02 -2.87
CA LYS A 242 -18.32 -7.13 -2.04
C LYS A 242 -18.15 -6.36 -0.73
N ASP A 243 -19.25 -5.81 -0.21
CA ASP A 243 -19.25 -5.25 1.14
C ASP A 243 -19.37 -6.37 2.18
N ILE A 244 -18.29 -7.11 2.36
CA ILE A 244 -18.15 -8.19 3.33
C ILE A 244 -16.80 -8.06 4.04
N PRO A 245 -16.68 -8.53 5.30
CA PRO A 245 -15.41 -8.44 6.05
C PRO A 245 -14.19 -8.97 5.29
N LYS A 246 -14.36 -10.01 4.47
CA LYS A 246 -13.27 -10.63 3.71
C LYS A 246 -12.63 -9.72 2.65
N ASP A 247 -13.42 -8.81 2.09
CA ASP A 247 -12.98 -7.87 1.05
C ASP A 247 -12.67 -6.49 1.66
N MET A 248 -13.35 -6.13 2.75
CA MET A 248 -13.31 -4.80 3.34
C MET A 248 -12.28 -4.64 4.45
N GLU A 249 -11.93 -5.70 5.17
CA GLU A 249 -10.98 -5.64 6.29
C GLU A 249 -9.58 -6.01 5.84
N ILE A 250 -8.61 -5.16 6.15
CA ILE A 250 -7.20 -5.30 5.77
C ILE A 250 -6.28 -5.06 6.98
N SER A 251 -5.09 -5.68 6.95
CA SER A 251 -4.04 -5.50 7.95
C SER A 251 -2.87 -4.79 7.30
N HIS A 252 -2.52 -3.62 7.81
CA HIS A 252 -1.26 -2.96 7.46
C HIS A 252 -0.21 -3.24 8.54
N PHE A 253 1.06 -3.28 8.14
CA PHE A 253 2.18 -3.47 9.05
C PHE A 253 3.20 -2.36 8.86
N TYR A 254 3.70 -1.79 9.95
CA TYR A 254 4.63 -0.66 9.90
C TYR A 254 5.84 -0.83 10.82
N HIS A 255 6.94 -0.20 10.42
CA HIS A 255 8.12 0.01 11.27
C HIS A 255 8.84 1.28 10.88
N ILE A 256 9.37 2.00 11.87
CA ILE A 256 10.33 3.07 11.65
C ILE A 256 11.74 2.54 11.92
N TYR A 257 12.55 2.50 10.87
CA TYR A 257 13.97 2.20 10.97
C TYR A 257 14.74 3.46 11.39
N ASN A 258 15.91 3.29 11.98
CA ASN A 258 16.81 4.37 12.40
C ASN A 258 18.19 4.20 11.79
#